data_AF-A0A1J4VAW1-F1
#
_entry.id   AF-A0A1J4VAW1-F1
#
_cell.length_a   1.000
_cell.length_b   1.000
_cell.length_c   1.000
_cell.angle_alpha   90.00
_cell.angle_beta   90.00
_cell.angle_gamma   90.00
#
_symmetry.space_group_name_H-M   'P 1'
#
loop_
_entity.id
_entity.type
_entity.pdbx_description
1 polymer ?
#
loop_
_entity_poly.entity_id
_entity_poly.type
_entity_poly.pdbx_seq_one_letter_code
_entity_poly.pdbx_strand_id
1 'polypeptide(L)'
;MVNSPKAKMRCQRKSGFQESRRERVAQINETVEVGFKNKKVDYDKISNQQEDALQKKQSVIKGEDAKELEAQDRAAKKILQANLGDISQIHIPQEMGRIVEVYQAPLNESRTTNDEQRLIVGIQDLHTNPEAELNLAKILDILLKDYKMGLVCSEGADGVVDTSSISSFPDTRIKEKVSRIFIDSGELTGEEYLSITKYPDLPIWGVEDKDIYFKKIS
;
A
#
# COMPACT_ATOMS: atom_id res chain seq x y z
N MET A 1 -30.63 80.29 52.69
CA MET A 1 -30.38 78.99 52.03
C MET A 1 -29.61 79.25 50.74
N VAL A 2 -28.32 78.93 50.79
CA VAL A 2 -27.39 78.41 49.76
C VAL A 2 -27.54 78.86 48.28
N ASN A 3 -26.54 79.62 47.84
CA ASN A 3 -26.10 79.86 46.45
C ASN A 3 -25.43 78.61 45.84
N SER A 4 -25.56 78.39 44.52
CA SER A 4 -24.48 77.80 43.69
C SER A 4 -24.68 78.01 42.16
N PRO A 5 -23.61 78.25 41.37
CA PRO A 5 -23.69 78.69 39.97
C PRO A 5 -23.45 77.56 38.95
N LYS A 6 -24.03 77.67 37.75
CA LYS A 6 -23.72 76.80 36.59
C LYS A 6 -22.46 77.29 35.87
N ALA A 7 -21.39 76.49 35.89
CA ALA A 7 -20.16 76.73 35.13
C ALA A 7 -20.23 76.09 33.73
N LYS A 8 -19.99 76.88 32.67
CA LYS A 8 -19.72 76.42 31.29
C LYS A 8 -18.22 76.09 31.16
N MET A 9 -17.87 74.83 30.89
CA MET A 9 -16.52 74.46 30.43
C MET A 9 -16.37 74.73 28.93
N ARG A 10 -15.30 75.45 28.56
CA ARG A 10 -14.83 75.66 27.20
C ARG A 10 -13.62 74.74 26.99
N CYS A 11 -13.74 73.74 26.11
CA CYS A 11 -12.64 72.82 25.79
C CYS A 11 -11.78 73.39 24.67
N GLN A 12 -10.48 73.60 24.93
CA GLN A 12 -9.48 73.94 23.90
C GLN A 12 -9.02 72.66 23.19
N ARG A 13 -9.11 72.61 21.85
CA ARG A 13 -8.53 71.53 21.04
C ARG A 13 -7.04 71.78 20.82
N LYS A 14 -6.21 70.81 21.20
CA LYS A 14 -4.76 70.77 21.04
C LYS A 14 -4.35 70.62 19.56
N SER A 15 -3.49 71.50 19.08
CA SER A 15 -2.92 71.52 17.71
C SER A 15 -1.70 70.60 17.51
N GLY A 16 -1.27 69.83 18.51
CA GLY A 16 -0.02 69.04 18.46
C GLY A 16 -0.09 67.62 17.88
N PHE A 17 -1.23 67.17 17.35
CA PHE A 17 -1.39 65.76 16.89
C PHE A 17 -1.28 65.58 15.36
N GLN A 18 -1.33 66.67 14.59
CA GLN A 18 -1.31 66.62 13.11
C GLN A 18 0.12 66.59 12.53
N GLU A 19 1.12 67.08 13.27
CA GLU A 19 2.49 67.26 12.76
C GLU A 19 3.29 65.93 12.78
N SER A 20 3.14 65.11 13.83
CA SER A 20 3.79 63.79 13.99
C SER A 20 3.30 62.70 13.01
N ARG A 21 2.17 62.91 12.34
CA ARG A 21 1.67 61.99 11.30
C ARG A 21 2.27 62.25 9.94
N ARG A 22 2.66 63.49 9.62
CA ARG A 22 3.23 63.83 8.31
C ARG A 22 4.67 63.31 8.17
N GLU A 23 5.47 63.40 9.22
CA GLU A 23 6.86 62.90 9.22
C GLU A 23 6.92 61.36 9.10
N ARG A 24 6.03 60.64 9.79
CA ARG A 24 5.96 59.17 9.71
C ARG A 24 5.51 58.65 8.34
N VAL A 25 4.64 59.39 7.63
CA VAL A 25 4.19 59.00 6.29
C VAL A 25 5.27 59.26 5.24
N ALA A 26 6.05 60.34 5.37
CA ALA A 26 7.18 60.61 4.48
C ALA A 26 8.27 59.53 4.57
N GLN A 27 8.58 59.07 5.78
CA GLN A 27 9.62 58.05 6.01
C GLN A 27 9.20 56.64 5.52
N ILE A 28 7.89 56.34 5.54
CA ILE A 28 7.36 55.09 4.97
C ILE A 28 7.42 55.12 3.43
N ASN A 29 7.06 56.24 2.80
CA ASN A 29 7.06 56.34 1.34
C ASN A 29 8.46 56.25 0.73
N GLU A 30 9.48 56.80 1.39
CA GLU A 30 10.88 56.70 0.95
C GLU A 30 11.41 55.25 1.07
N THR A 31 10.99 54.51 2.10
CA THR A 31 11.37 53.09 2.29
C THR A 31 10.70 52.17 1.26
N VAL A 32 9.48 52.49 0.82
CA VAL A 32 8.74 51.72 -0.20
C VAL A 32 9.31 51.98 -1.61
N GLU A 33 9.75 53.20 -1.93
CA GLU A 33 10.37 53.50 -3.23
C GLU A 33 11.76 52.86 -3.42
N VAL A 34 12.53 52.67 -2.34
CA VAL A 34 13.84 52.02 -2.39
C VAL A 34 13.73 50.49 -2.53
N GLY A 35 12.63 49.88 -2.05
CA GLY A 35 12.40 48.43 -2.13
C GLY A 35 11.96 47.90 -3.51
N PHE A 36 11.54 48.77 -4.43
CA PHE A 36 10.99 48.37 -5.74
C PHE A 36 11.90 48.63 -6.95
N LYS A 37 13.09 49.22 -6.75
CA LYS A 37 14.08 49.37 -7.83
C LYS A 37 15.09 48.22 -7.77
N ASN A 38 14.85 47.22 -8.62
CA ASN A 38 15.73 46.10 -9.04
C ASN A 38 15.29 44.71 -8.59
N LYS A 39 14.25 44.20 -9.27
CA LYS A 39 14.17 42.76 -9.59
C LYS A 39 13.50 42.63 -10.95
N LYS A 40 14.30 42.63 -12.03
CA LYS A 40 13.79 42.23 -13.35
C LYS A 40 13.36 40.77 -13.24
N VAL A 41 12.08 40.51 -13.46
CA VAL A 41 11.55 39.15 -13.58
C VAL A 41 12.08 38.58 -14.89
N ASP A 42 12.78 37.45 -14.81
CA ASP A 42 13.35 36.74 -15.94
C ASP A 42 12.26 35.87 -16.58
N TYR A 43 11.58 36.44 -17.57
CA TYR A 43 10.42 35.82 -18.22
C TYR A 43 10.77 34.53 -18.98
N ASP A 44 12.00 34.44 -19.50
CA ASP A 44 12.46 33.26 -20.24
C ASP A 44 12.62 32.06 -19.32
N LYS A 45 13.12 32.27 -18.08
CA LYS A 45 13.18 31.20 -17.07
C LYS A 45 11.81 30.68 -16.66
N ILE A 46 10.82 31.58 -16.56
CA ILE A 46 9.45 31.19 -16.19
C ILE A 46 8.79 30.40 -17.32
N SER A 47 9.01 30.80 -18.59
CA SER A 47 8.50 30.09 -19.76
C SER A 47 9.09 28.68 -19.86
N ASN A 48 10.40 28.55 -19.75
CA ASN A 48 11.08 27.25 -19.83
C ASN A 48 10.64 26.31 -18.69
N GLN A 49 10.48 26.82 -17.47
CA GLN A 49 9.97 26.04 -16.35
C GLN A 49 8.52 25.56 -16.55
N GLN A 50 7.69 26.34 -17.25
CA GLN A 50 6.32 25.96 -17.58
C GLN A 50 6.28 24.92 -18.72
N GLU A 51 7.17 25.03 -19.70
CA GLU A 51 7.31 24.05 -20.78
C GLU A 51 7.79 22.69 -20.28
N ASP A 52 8.80 22.66 -19.39
CA ASP A 52 9.27 21.43 -18.74
C ASP A 52 8.16 20.77 -17.90
N ALA A 53 7.37 21.59 -17.18
CA ALA A 53 6.24 21.11 -16.41
C ALA A 53 5.10 20.59 -17.28
N LEU A 54 4.88 21.17 -18.47
CA LEU A 54 3.89 20.72 -19.45
C LEU A 54 4.35 19.42 -20.12
N GLN A 55 5.61 19.32 -20.53
CA GLN A 55 6.18 18.09 -21.09
C GLN A 55 6.12 16.93 -20.08
N LYS A 56 6.44 17.20 -18.81
CA LYS A 56 6.34 16.20 -17.73
C LYS A 56 4.90 15.78 -17.43
N LYS A 57 3.93 16.69 -17.55
CA LYS A 57 2.49 16.32 -17.46
C LYS A 57 2.02 15.55 -18.68
N GLN A 58 2.57 15.85 -19.85
CA GLN A 58 2.21 15.22 -21.12
C GLN A 58 2.78 13.80 -21.25
N SER A 59 3.96 13.51 -20.69
CA SER A 59 4.52 12.14 -20.58
C SER A 59 3.69 11.26 -19.62
N VAL A 60 3.26 11.82 -18.48
CA VAL A 60 2.38 11.14 -17.51
C VAL A 60 1.02 10.80 -18.15
N ILE A 61 0.48 11.67 -19.00
CA ILE A 61 -0.80 11.44 -19.72
C ILE A 61 -0.64 10.43 -20.87
N LYS A 62 0.54 10.34 -21.51
CA LYS A 62 0.79 9.44 -22.64
C LYS A 62 1.08 7.99 -22.25
N GLY A 63 1.19 7.67 -20.95
CA GLY A 63 1.36 6.30 -20.45
C GLY A 63 2.71 5.66 -20.81
N GLU A 64 3.69 6.46 -21.25
CA GLU A 64 5.06 6.02 -21.53
C GLU A 64 5.75 5.59 -20.23
N ASP A 65 5.54 6.34 -19.14
CA ASP A 65 6.01 5.99 -17.79
C ASP A 65 5.37 4.69 -17.27
N ALA A 66 4.12 4.37 -17.65
CA ALA A 66 3.47 3.14 -17.24
C ALA A 66 4.06 1.91 -17.95
N LYS A 67 4.36 2.02 -19.25
CA LYS A 67 5.03 0.94 -20.00
C LYS A 67 6.46 0.72 -19.52
N GLU A 68 7.17 1.79 -19.18
CA GLU A 68 8.52 1.72 -18.65
C GLU A 68 8.54 1.16 -17.22
N LEU A 69 7.61 1.56 -16.36
CA LEU A 69 7.40 0.98 -15.03
C LEU A 69 7.04 -0.52 -15.12
N GLU A 70 6.13 -0.90 -16.03
CA GLU A 70 5.79 -2.30 -16.27
C GLU A 70 6.97 -3.12 -16.84
N ALA A 71 7.84 -2.51 -17.66
CA ALA A 71 9.03 -3.17 -18.20
C ALA A 71 10.10 -3.35 -17.12
N GLN A 72 10.30 -2.35 -16.26
CA GLN A 72 11.18 -2.41 -15.10
C GLN A 72 10.67 -3.41 -14.06
N ASP A 73 9.37 -3.43 -13.79
CA ASP A 73 8.73 -4.46 -12.95
C ASP A 73 8.89 -5.86 -13.56
N ARG A 74 8.75 -6.02 -14.88
CA ARG A 74 8.99 -7.30 -15.57
C ARG A 74 10.46 -7.75 -15.48
N ALA A 75 11.40 -6.82 -15.61
CA ALA A 75 12.82 -7.11 -15.47
C ALA A 75 13.18 -7.48 -14.02
N ALA A 76 12.67 -6.73 -13.04
CA ALA A 76 12.82 -7.04 -11.62
C ALA A 76 12.17 -8.38 -11.25
N LYS A 77 10.98 -8.68 -11.77
CA LYS A 77 10.30 -9.99 -11.65
C LYS A 77 11.16 -11.13 -12.18
N LYS A 78 11.76 -10.94 -13.36
CA LYS A 78 12.63 -11.96 -13.98
C LYS A 78 13.89 -12.22 -13.15
N ILE A 79 14.43 -11.20 -12.48
CA ILE A 79 15.60 -11.32 -11.62
C ILE A 79 15.25 -11.97 -10.27
N LEU A 80 14.09 -11.64 -9.69
CA LEU A 80 13.59 -12.27 -8.47
C LEU A 80 13.31 -13.76 -8.69
N GLN A 81 12.53 -14.09 -9.73
CA GLN A 81 12.16 -15.48 -10.05
C GLN A 81 13.37 -16.36 -10.37
N ALA A 82 14.43 -15.81 -10.97
CA ALA A 82 15.62 -16.57 -11.35
C ALA A 82 16.52 -16.99 -10.15
N ASN A 83 16.28 -16.48 -8.94
CA ASN A 83 17.15 -16.71 -7.77
C ASN A 83 16.40 -17.22 -6.53
N LEU A 84 15.16 -17.66 -6.69
CA LEU A 84 14.27 -18.06 -5.61
C LEU A 84 14.52 -19.48 -5.07
N GLY A 85 15.66 -20.09 -5.39
CA GLY A 85 16.00 -21.48 -5.03
C GLY A 85 16.54 -21.69 -3.60
N ASP A 86 16.60 -20.65 -2.78
CA ASP A 86 17.13 -20.70 -1.40
C ASP A 86 16.13 -20.07 -0.42
N ILE A 87 15.85 -20.76 0.69
CA ILE A 87 15.01 -20.33 1.82
C ILE A 87 15.38 -18.91 2.28
N SER A 88 16.68 -18.59 2.22
CA SER A 88 17.24 -17.30 2.65
C SER A 88 16.71 -16.09 1.85
N GLN A 89 16.11 -16.33 0.69
CA GLN A 89 15.54 -15.29 -0.17
C GLN A 89 14.08 -14.98 0.14
N ILE A 90 13.40 -15.82 0.94
CA ILE A 90 12.03 -15.59 1.35
C ILE A 90 12.01 -15.00 2.75
N HIS A 91 11.62 -13.73 2.84
CA HIS A 91 11.54 -13.02 4.11
C HIS A 91 10.11 -13.01 4.63
N ILE A 92 9.90 -13.75 5.71
CA ILE A 92 8.64 -13.76 6.46
C ILE A 92 8.91 -13.24 7.88
N PRO A 93 8.11 -12.29 8.39
CA PRO A 93 8.23 -11.84 9.75
C PRO A 93 8.02 -12.99 10.74
N GLN A 94 8.96 -13.14 11.68
CA GLN A 94 9.01 -14.31 12.58
C GLN A 94 7.78 -14.38 13.52
N GLU A 95 7.12 -13.25 13.76
CA GLU A 95 5.87 -13.14 14.51
C GLU A 95 4.67 -13.79 13.82
N MET A 96 4.74 -14.03 12.49
CA MET A 96 3.65 -14.66 11.73
C MET A 96 3.82 -16.18 11.61
N GLY A 97 5.06 -16.66 11.59
CA GLY A 97 5.34 -18.07 11.42
C GLY A 97 6.73 -18.30 10.85
N ARG A 98 6.99 -19.54 10.44
CA ARG A 98 8.29 -19.93 9.89
C ARG A 98 8.12 -20.85 8.68
N ILE A 99 8.83 -20.53 7.60
CA ILE A 99 9.00 -21.44 6.47
C ILE A 99 9.87 -22.60 6.92
N VAL A 100 9.37 -23.82 6.74
CA VAL A 100 10.07 -25.02 7.17
C VAL A 100 10.96 -25.56 6.06
N GLU A 101 10.46 -25.51 4.83
CA GLU A 101 11.13 -26.12 3.69
C GLU A 101 10.91 -25.29 2.43
N VAL A 102 11.94 -25.24 1.59
CA VAL A 102 11.83 -24.75 0.22
C VAL A 102 12.49 -25.77 -0.68
N TYR A 103 11.74 -26.22 -1.67
CA TYR A 103 12.18 -27.20 -2.64
C TYR A 103 12.18 -26.58 -4.04
N GLN A 104 13.36 -26.55 -4.65
CA GLN A 104 13.53 -26.14 -6.04
C GLN A 104 13.53 -27.40 -6.91
N ALA A 105 12.51 -27.55 -7.75
CA ALA A 105 12.46 -28.71 -8.65
C ALA A 105 13.63 -28.65 -9.65
N PRO A 106 14.37 -29.77 -9.86
CA PRO A 106 15.46 -29.81 -10.82
C PRO A 106 14.96 -29.53 -12.24
N LEU A 107 15.81 -28.91 -13.04
CA LEU A 107 15.55 -28.67 -14.46
C LEU A 107 15.71 -30.01 -15.19
N ASN A 108 14.60 -30.64 -15.56
CA ASN A 108 14.64 -31.88 -16.34
C ASN A 108 15.13 -31.56 -17.77
N GLU A 109 15.99 -32.40 -18.34
CA GLU A 109 16.57 -32.23 -19.69
C GLU A 109 15.53 -32.19 -20.83
N SER A 110 14.30 -32.61 -20.56
CA SER A 110 13.14 -32.55 -21.47
C SER A 110 12.27 -31.31 -21.23
N ARG A 111 12.90 -30.15 -20.98
CA ARG A 111 12.17 -28.88 -20.80
C ARG A 111 12.62 -27.86 -21.82
N THR A 112 11.67 -27.38 -22.62
CA THR A 112 11.88 -26.25 -23.54
C THR A 112 12.24 -25.00 -22.73
N THR A 113 13.06 -24.12 -23.30
CA THR A 113 13.74 -22.94 -22.72
C THR A 113 12.86 -21.88 -22.03
N ASN A 114 11.56 -22.13 -21.85
CA ASN A 114 10.58 -21.28 -21.18
C ASN A 114 10.00 -21.87 -19.88
N ASP A 115 10.45 -23.05 -19.43
CA ASP A 115 9.99 -23.62 -18.16
C ASP A 115 10.64 -22.88 -16.98
N GLU A 116 9.86 -21.98 -16.37
CA GLU A 116 10.23 -21.26 -15.16
C GLU A 116 10.58 -22.25 -14.04
N GLN A 117 11.58 -21.88 -13.23
CA GLN A 117 11.99 -22.62 -12.03
C GLN A 117 10.76 -22.83 -11.12
N ARG A 118 10.36 -24.09 -10.92
CA ARG A 118 9.23 -24.42 -10.03
C ARG A 118 9.71 -24.48 -8.59
N LEU A 119 9.30 -23.50 -7.81
CA LEU A 119 9.54 -23.40 -6.38
C LEU A 119 8.36 -23.97 -5.60
N ILE A 120 8.63 -24.83 -4.64
CA ILE A 120 7.66 -25.31 -3.65
C ILE A 120 8.11 -24.77 -2.30
N VAL A 121 7.19 -24.14 -1.57
CA VAL A 121 7.43 -23.59 -0.23
C VAL A 121 6.51 -24.32 0.73
N GLY A 122 7.09 -25.03 1.70
CA GLY A 122 6.38 -25.72 2.77
C GLY A 122 6.23 -24.82 3.99
N ILE A 123 4.98 -24.58 4.38
CA ILE A 123 4.61 -23.84 5.59
C ILE A 123 3.97 -24.83 6.55
N GLN A 124 4.36 -24.80 7.83
CA GLN A 124 3.69 -25.55 8.88
C GLN A 124 3.03 -24.57 9.82
N ASP A 125 1.78 -24.86 10.19
CA ASP A 125 1.02 -24.06 11.13
C ASP A 125 0.48 -24.91 12.29
N LEU A 126 0.10 -24.26 13.38
CA LEU A 126 -0.60 -24.87 14.50
C LEU A 126 -2.10 -24.88 14.19
N HIS A 127 -2.61 -26.00 13.67
CA HIS A 127 -4.04 -26.20 13.42
C HIS A 127 -4.90 -25.86 14.63
N THR A 128 -6.12 -25.39 14.38
CA THR A 128 -7.16 -25.06 15.38
C THR A 128 -6.90 -23.80 16.23
N ASN A 129 -5.89 -23.00 15.88
CA ASN A 129 -5.69 -21.68 16.47
C ASN A 129 -6.09 -20.58 15.46
N PRO A 130 -7.16 -19.80 15.72
CA PRO A 130 -7.61 -18.73 14.83
C PRO A 130 -6.54 -17.67 14.51
N GLU A 131 -5.67 -17.34 15.45
CA GLU A 131 -4.59 -16.37 15.23
C GLU A 131 -3.52 -16.95 14.30
N ALA A 132 -3.24 -18.24 14.42
CA ALA A 132 -2.27 -18.95 13.60
C ALA A 132 -2.74 -19.01 12.14
N GLU A 133 -4.00 -19.38 11.91
CA GLU A 133 -4.63 -19.39 10.58
C GLU A 133 -4.64 -17.99 9.93
N LEU A 134 -4.88 -16.94 10.71
CA LEU A 134 -4.81 -15.56 10.20
C LEU A 134 -3.37 -15.14 9.88
N ASN A 135 -2.37 -15.67 10.57
CA ASN A 135 -0.97 -15.44 10.23
C ASN A 135 -0.56 -16.24 9.00
N LEU A 136 -1.04 -17.47 8.84
CA LEU A 136 -0.91 -18.24 7.60
C LEU A 136 -1.46 -17.46 6.41
N ALA A 137 -2.66 -16.87 6.54
CA ALA A 137 -3.23 -16.01 5.50
C ALA A 137 -2.32 -14.82 5.13
N LYS A 138 -1.66 -14.18 6.13
CA LYS A 138 -0.70 -13.09 5.87
C LYS A 138 0.57 -13.58 5.18
N ILE A 139 1.08 -14.75 5.58
CA ILE A 139 2.22 -15.39 4.94
C ILE A 139 1.92 -15.67 3.47
N LEU A 140 0.79 -16.31 3.20
CA LEU A 140 0.33 -16.61 1.85
C LEU A 140 0.15 -15.33 1.03
N ASP A 141 -0.39 -14.26 1.64
CA ASP A 141 -0.49 -12.96 0.98
C ASP A 141 0.86 -12.41 0.50
N ILE A 142 1.90 -12.49 1.34
CA ILE A 142 3.28 -12.10 0.96
C ILE A 142 3.79 -12.99 -0.19
N LEU A 143 3.62 -14.30 -0.09
CA LEU A 143 4.09 -15.25 -1.10
C LEU A 143 3.40 -15.06 -2.47
N LEU A 144 2.10 -14.83 -2.47
CA LEU A 144 1.34 -14.56 -3.69
C LEU A 144 1.71 -13.20 -4.29
N LYS A 145 1.78 -12.16 -3.44
CA LYS A 145 1.98 -10.79 -3.90
C LYS A 145 3.42 -10.50 -4.29
N ASP A 146 4.38 -10.82 -3.44
CA ASP A 146 5.76 -10.38 -3.57
C ASP A 146 6.60 -11.42 -4.32
N TYR A 147 6.30 -12.69 -4.11
CA TYR A 147 7.00 -13.81 -4.73
C TYR A 147 6.27 -14.41 -5.95
N LYS A 148 5.07 -13.89 -6.28
CA LYS A 148 4.27 -14.30 -7.45
C LYS A 148 3.99 -15.80 -7.50
N MET A 149 3.85 -16.43 -6.34
CA MET A 149 3.37 -17.79 -6.25
C MET A 149 1.91 -17.85 -6.74
N GLY A 150 1.52 -18.98 -7.31
CA GLY A 150 0.25 -19.07 -8.05
C GLY A 150 -0.60 -20.30 -7.72
N LEU A 151 -0.18 -21.16 -6.80
CA LEU A 151 -0.92 -22.34 -6.38
C LEU A 151 -0.70 -22.54 -4.87
N VAL A 152 -1.79 -22.78 -4.14
CA VAL A 152 -1.74 -23.16 -2.73
C VAL A 152 -2.18 -24.60 -2.60
N CYS A 153 -1.38 -25.40 -1.89
CA CYS A 153 -1.69 -26.79 -1.58
C CYS A 153 -2.14 -26.88 -0.12
N SER A 154 -3.30 -27.49 0.13
CA SER A 154 -3.92 -27.55 1.46
C SER A 154 -3.89 -28.98 2.04
N GLU A 155 -3.47 -29.09 3.31
CA GLU A 155 -3.59 -30.33 4.12
C GLU A 155 -5.02 -30.43 4.67
N GLY A 156 -5.53 -31.64 4.90
CA GLY A 156 -6.92 -31.86 5.33
C GLY A 156 -7.97 -31.78 4.20
N ALA A 157 -7.55 -31.48 2.98
CA ALA A 157 -8.40 -31.43 1.79
C ALA A 157 -7.92 -32.37 0.69
N ASP A 158 -8.85 -32.79 -0.17
CA ASP A 158 -8.59 -33.62 -1.34
C ASP A 158 -9.26 -33.01 -2.58
N GLY A 159 -8.46 -32.75 -3.62
CA GLY A 159 -8.92 -32.17 -4.87
C GLY A 159 -9.09 -30.64 -4.83
N VAL A 160 -9.91 -30.09 -5.72
CA VAL A 160 -10.16 -28.64 -5.77
C VAL A 160 -10.91 -28.18 -4.52
N VAL A 161 -10.38 -27.16 -3.85
CA VAL A 161 -11.08 -26.47 -2.76
C VAL A 161 -11.83 -25.28 -3.33
N ASP A 162 -13.16 -25.30 -3.28
CA ASP A 162 -14.03 -24.26 -3.85
C ASP A 162 -14.59 -23.33 -2.78
N THR A 163 -14.15 -22.07 -2.80
CA THR A 163 -14.62 -21.02 -1.89
C THR A 163 -15.66 -20.08 -2.55
N SER A 164 -16.05 -20.34 -3.80
CA SER A 164 -16.90 -19.46 -4.63
C SER A 164 -18.24 -19.11 -3.99
N SER A 165 -18.79 -20.04 -3.20
CA SER A 165 -20.05 -19.87 -2.48
C SER A 165 -20.04 -18.66 -1.51
N ILE A 166 -18.87 -18.32 -0.96
CA ILE A 166 -18.70 -17.16 -0.06
C ILE A 166 -17.96 -16.03 -0.78
N SER A 167 -16.93 -16.35 -1.58
CA SER A 167 -16.07 -15.35 -2.22
C SER A 167 -16.80 -14.48 -3.26
N SER A 168 -17.86 -15.01 -3.89
CA SER A 168 -18.71 -14.31 -4.86
C SER A 168 -19.66 -13.27 -4.24
N PHE A 169 -19.78 -13.21 -2.91
CA PHE A 169 -20.66 -12.27 -2.25
C PHE A 169 -20.18 -10.82 -2.45
N PRO A 170 -21.04 -9.87 -2.83
CA PRO A 170 -20.61 -8.54 -3.32
C PRO A 170 -20.09 -7.62 -2.22
N ASP A 171 -20.52 -7.79 -0.96
CA ASP A 171 -20.08 -6.94 0.14
C ASP A 171 -18.83 -7.52 0.83
N THR A 172 -17.69 -6.88 0.59
CA THR A 172 -16.39 -7.27 1.16
C THR A 172 -16.39 -7.25 2.69
N ARG A 173 -17.09 -6.32 3.34
CA ARG A 173 -17.11 -6.22 4.81
C ARG A 173 -17.87 -7.39 5.41
N ILE A 174 -18.96 -7.79 4.77
CA ILE A 174 -19.74 -8.96 5.20
C ILE A 174 -18.91 -10.24 4.97
N LYS A 175 -18.24 -10.37 3.82
CA LYS A 175 -17.34 -11.50 3.54
C LYS A 175 -16.26 -11.65 4.61
N GLU A 176 -15.54 -10.58 4.92
CA GLU A 176 -14.48 -10.60 5.93
C GLU A 176 -15.02 -10.98 7.32
N LYS A 177 -16.16 -10.41 7.71
CA LYS A 177 -16.79 -10.71 9.00
C LYS A 177 -17.25 -12.17 9.10
N VAL A 178 -17.89 -12.71 8.07
CA VAL A 178 -18.35 -14.10 8.04
C VAL A 178 -17.17 -15.07 8.01
N SER A 179 -16.17 -14.80 7.16
CA SER A 179 -14.95 -15.62 7.09
C SER A 179 -14.22 -15.63 8.43
N ARG A 180 -14.19 -14.50 9.13
CA ARG A 180 -13.60 -14.42 10.47
C ARG A 180 -14.34 -15.29 11.49
N ILE A 181 -15.67 -15.31 11.47
CA ILE A 181 -16.46 -16.19 12.35
C ILE A 181 -16.12 -17.66 12.13
N PHE A 182 -15.97 -18.08 10.87
CA PHE A 182 -15.63 -19.47 10.56
C PHE A 182 -14.17 -19.83 10.89
N ILE A 183 -13.23 -18.89 10.75
CA ILE A 183 -11.86 -19.07 11.26
C ILE A 183 -11.87 -19.23 12.79
N ASP A 184 -12.62 -18.37 13.49
CA ASP A 184 -12.71 -18.41 14.95
C ASP A 184 -13.40 -19.70 15.45
N SER A 185 -14.26 -20.32 14.64
CA SER A 185 -14.89 -21.63 14.95
C SER A 185 -14.10 -22.84 14.46
N GLY A 186 -13.02 -22.65 13.70
CA GLY A 186 -12.22 -23.73 13.11
C GLY A 186 -12.87 -24.41 11.90
N GLU A 187 -13.83 -23.76 11.23
CA GLU A 187 -14.50 -24.25 10.02
C GLU A 187 -13.83 -23.79 8.72
N LEU A 188 -12.99 -22.76 8.76
CA LEU A 188 -12.17 -22.30 7.64
C LEU A 188 -10.69 -22.35 8.00
N THR A 189 -9.85 -22.57 6.99
CA THR A 189 -8.38 -22.43 7.09
C THR A 189 -7.89 -21.08 6.55
N GLY A 190 -6.63 -20.75 6.84
CA GLY A 190 -5.99 -19.50 6.43
C GLY A 190 -5.99 -19.28 4.91
N GLU A 191 -5.75 -20.32 4.11
CA GLU A 191 -5.80 -20.25 2.65
C GLU A 191 -7.22 -20.00 2.12
N GLU A 192 -8.24 -20.61 2.71
CA GLU A 192 -9.63 -20.39 2.32
C GLU A 192 -10.10 -18.99 2.70
N TYR A 193 -9.76 -18.53 3.91
CA TYR A 193 -10.00 -17.16 4.37
C TYR A 193 -9.39 -16.15 3.39
N LEU A 194 -8.14 -16.39 2.98
CA LEU A 194 -7.45 -15.50 2.06
C LEU A 194 -8.10 -15.49 0.66
N SER A 195 -8.51 -16.66 0.17
CA SER A 195 -9.25 -16.80 -1.08
C SER A 195 -10.57 -16.02 -1.05
N ILE A 196 -11.35 -16.12 0.03
CA ILE A 196 -12.65 -15.43 0.15
C ILE A 196 -12.50 -13.90 0.22
N THR A 197 -11.53 -13.44 1.01
CA THR A 197 -11.43 -12.03 1.39
C THR A 197 -10.63 -11.19 0.40
N LYS A 198 -9.62 -11.78 -0.26
CA LYS A 198 -8.65 -11.02 -1.07
C LYS A 198 -8.42 -11.58 -2.47
N TYR A 199 -8.33 -12.90 -2.61
CA TYR A 199 -7.99 -13.56 -3.88
C TYR A 199 -9.05 -14.59 -4.28
N PRO A 200 -10.24 -14.16 -4.76
CA PRO A 200 -11.36 -15.06 -5.05
C PRO A 200 -11.05 -16.11 -6.11
N ASP A 201 -10.07 -15.84 -6.98
CA ASP A 201 -9.62 -16.75 -8.04
C ASP A 201 -8.34 -17.52 -7.66
N LEU A 202 -7.94 -17.51 -6.38
CA LEU A 202 -6.76 -18.24 -5.89
C LEU A 202 -7.00 -19.76 -6.04
N PRO A 203 -6.21 -20.47 -6.86
CA PRO A 203 -6.35 -21.91 -6.95
C PRO A 203 -5.80 -22.56 -5.68
N ILE A 204 -6.66 -23.34 -5.03
CA ILE A 204 -6.34 -24.15 -3.85
C ILE A 204 -6.57 -25.62 -4.20
N TRP A 205 -5.56 -26.46 -3.93
CA TRP A 205 -5.61 -27.89 -4.20
C TRP A 205 -5.29 -28.70 -2.94
N GLY A 206 -6.23 -29.51 -2.51
CA GLY A 206 -6.06 -30.48 -1.45
C GLY A 206 -5.09 -31.60 -1.86
N VAL A 207 -4.09 -31.85 -1.03
CA VAL A 207 -3.02 -32.84 -1.30
C VAL A 207 -3.22 -34.16 -0.56
N GLU A 208 -4.30 -34.33 0.18
CA GLU A 208 -4.61 -35.61 0.83
C GLU A 208 -5.14 -36.64 -0.15
N ASP A 209 -4.75 -37.88 0.07
CA ASP A 209 -5.34 -39.04 -0.59
C ASP A 209 -6.25 -39.75 0.43
N LYS A 210 -7.56 -39.64 0.23
CA LYS A 210 -8.58 -40.26 1.08
C LYS A 210 -8.38 -41.78 1.19
N ASP A 211 -7.92 -42.44 0.12
CA ASP A 211 -7.73 -43.88 0.11
C ASP A 211 -6.54 -44.30 1.00
N ILE A 212 -5.49 -43.48 1.07
CA ILE A 212 -4.36 -43.69 1.99
C ILE A 212 -4.79 -43.48 3.45
N TYR A 213 -5.66 -42.50 3.70
CA TYR A 213 -6.19 -42.24 5.03
C TYR A 213 -6.95 -43.45 5.57
N PHE A 214 -7.91 -44.00 4.82
CA PHE A 214 -8.69 -45.18 5.25
C PHE A 214 -7.85 -46.45 5.39
N LYS A 215 -6.79 -46.61 4.59
CA LYS A 215 -5.90 -47.77 4.63
C LYS A 215 -5.00 -47.84 5.87
N LYS A 216 -4.76 -46.72 6.56
CA LYS A 216 -3.94 -46.69 7.80
C LYS A 216 -4.74 -46.95 9.08
N ILE A 217 -6.06 -46.97 8.99
CA ILE A 217 -6.97 -47.22 10.12
C ILE A 217 -7.60 -48.63 10.08
N SER A 218 -7.19 -49.46 9.11
CA SER A 218 -7.58 -50.86 8.94
C SER A 218 -6.40 -51.80 9.21
#